data_AF-A0A7C9W4F9-F1
#
_entry.id   AF-A0A7C9W4F9-F1
#
_cell.length_a   1.000
_cell.length_b   1.000
_cell.length_c   1.000
_cell.angle_alpha   90.00
_cell.angle_beta   90.00
_cell.angle_gamma   90.00
#
_symmetry.space_group_name_H-M   'P 1'
#
loop_
_entity.id
_entity.type
_entity.pdbx_description
1 polymer ?
#
loop_
_entity_poly.entity_id
_entity_poly.type
_entity_poly.pdbx_seq_one_letter_code
_entity_poly.pdbx_strand_id
1 'polypeptide(L)' 'MSIVVMVLLAASVITGVGAIGAMVLKKEPFYGVVGLVTICVPSSLLAFAYIAVA' A
#
# COMPACT_ATOMS: atom_id res chain seq x y z
N MET A 1 -0.39 4.95 17.79
CA MET A 1 -0.93 4.20 16.63
C MET A 1 -1.28 2.79 17.11
N SER A 2 -2.47 2.27 16.81
CA SER A 2 -2.85 0.91 17.21
C SER A 2 -1.95 -0.13 16.52
N ILE A 3 -1.60 -1.21 17.23
CA ILE A 3 -0.83 -2.35 16.69
C ILE A 3 -1.51 -2.92 15.43
N VAL A 4 -2.84 -2.93 15.39
CA VAL A 4 -3.61 -3.41 14.22
C VAL A 4 -3.31 -2.58 12.99
N VAL A 5 -3.22 -1.25 13.15
CA VAL A 5 -2.95 -0.30 12.06
C VAL A 5 -1.54 -0.48 11.52
N MET A 6 -0.56 -0.70 12.41
CA MET A 6 0.83 -1.03 12.02
C MET A 6 0.90 -2.31 11.18
N VAL A 7 0.20 -3.37 11.60
CA VAL A 7 0.20 -4.66 10.88
C VAL A 7 -0.46 -4.52 9.51
N LEU A 8 -1.59 -3.80 9.42
CA LEU A 8 -2.27 -3.54 8.15
C LEU A 8 -1.40 -2.74 7.18
N LEU A 9 -0.69 -1.72 7.67
CA LEU A 9 0.23 -0.93 6.86
C LEU A 9 1.42 -1.76 6.37
N ALA A 10 1.98 -2.61 7.24
CA ALA A 10 3.04 -3.54 6.84
C ALA A 10 2.56 -4.52 5.76
N ALA A 11 1.37 -5.09 5.94
CA ALA A 11 0.76 -5.98 4.97
C ALA A 11 0.53 -5.29 3.61
N SER A 12 0.05 -4.04 3.59
CA SER A 12 -0.17 -3.30 2.34
C SER A 12 1.15 -3.02 1.61
N VAL A 13 2.22 -2.68 2.34
CA VAL A 13 3.56 -2.47 1.75
C VAL A 13 4.10 -3.77 1.16
N ILE A 14 4.05 -4.88 1.89
CA ILE A 14 4.53 -6.18 1.40
C ILE A 14 3.76 -6.59 0.14
N THR A 15 2.44 -6.47 0.16
CA THR A 15 1.58 -6.82 -0.99
C THR A 15 1.86 -5.93 -2.19
N GLY A 16 2.02 -4.62 -1.97
CA GLY A 16 2.31 -3.66 -3.03
C GLY A 16 3.68 -3.88 -3.68
N VAL A 17 4.71 -4.14 -2.88
CA VAL A 17 6.06 -4.48 -3.39
C VAL A 17 6.01 -5.80 -4.17
N GLY A 18 5.26 -6.80 -3.69
CA GLY A 18 5.05 -8.05 -4.42
C GLY A 18 4.39 -7.84 -5.80
N ALA A 19 3.39 -6.97 -5.88
CA ALA A 19 2.75 -6.60 -7.15
C ALA A 19 3.71 -5.84 -8.09
N ILE A 20 4.54 -4.93 -7.57
CA ILE A 20 5.60 -4.26 -8.35
C ILE A 20 6.63 -5.29 -8.84
N GLY A 21 7.00 -6.27 -8.02
CA GLY A 21 7.86 -7.39 -8.44
C GLY A 21 7.22 -8.23 -9.57
N ALA A 22 5.91 -8.48 -9.48
CA ALA A 22 5.17 -9.19 -10.51
C ALA A 22 5.13 -8.43 -11.84
N MET A 23 5.10 -7.09 -11.82
CA MET A 23 5.24 -6.27 -13.03
C MET A 23 6.55 -6.57 -13.75
N VAL A 24 7.67 -6.68 -13.01
CA VAL A 24 9.00 -6.96 -13.60
C VAL A 24 9.04 -8.36 -14.20
N LEU A 25 8.50 -9.36 -13.48
CA LEU A 25 8.52 -10.76 -13.91
C LEU A 25 7.61 -11.02 -15.11
N LYS A 26 6.39 -10.45 -15.10
CA LYS A 26 5.39 -10.69 -16.13
C LYS A 26 5.44 -9.68 -17.28
N LYS A 27 6.22 -8.60 -17.16
CA LYS A 27 6.25 -7.45 -18.09
C LYS A 27 4.88 -6.81 -18.32
N GLU A 28 3.98 -6.95 -17.35
CA GLU A 28 2.62 -6.42 -17.40
C GLU A 28 2.53 -5.18 -16.50
N PRO A 29 2.39 -3.96 -17.06
CA PRO A 29 2.42 -2.71 -16.30
C PRO A 29 1.25 -2.58 -15.31
N PHE A 30 0.16 -3.32 -15.56
CA PHE A 30 -1.01 -3.35 -14.69
C PHE A 30 -0.65 -3.72 -13.24
N TYR A 31 0.25 -4.68 -13.03
CA TYR A 31 0.68 -5.07 -11.68
C TYR A 31 1.44 -3.95 -10.95
N GLY A 32 2.15 -3.08 -11.68
CA GLY A 32 2.82 -1.92 -11.10
C GLY A 32 1.82 -0.89 -10.61
N VAL A 33 0.76 -0.64 -11.40
CA VAL A 33 -0.34 0.26 -11.01
C VAL A 33 -1.05 -0.29 -9.78
N VAL A 34 -1.40 -1.59 -9.77
CA VAL A 34 -2.01 -2.24 -8.62
C VAL A 34 -1.11 -2.09 -7.39
N GLY A 35 0.19 -2.37 -7.51
CA GLY A 35 1.13 -2.24 -6.40
C GLY A 35 1.22 -0.84 -5.83
N LEU A 36 1.32 0.18 -6.70
CA LEU A 36 1.33 1.59 -6.28
C LEU A 36 0.04 2.00 -5.58
N VAL A 37 -1.12 1.64 -6.14
CA VAL A 37 -2.44 1.93 -5.53
C VAL A 37 -2.55 1.27 -4.14
N THR A 38 -2.09 0.03 -4.02
CA THR A 38 -2.13 -0.74 -2.77
C THR A 38 -1.27 -0.12 -1.67
N ILE A 39 -0.21 0.61 -2.02
CA ILE A 39 0.66 1.32 -1.06
C ILE A 39 0.12 2.72 -0.76
N CYS A 40 -0.19 3.49 -1.81
CA CYS A 40 -0.49 4.91 -1.69
C CYS A 40 -1.88 5.14 -1.09
N VAL A 41 -2.91 4.39 -1.48
CA VAL A 41 -4.29 4.65 -1.03
C VAL A 41 -4.44 4.45 0.49
N PRO A 42 -4.00 3.34 1.10
CA PRO A 42 -4.10 3.18 2.56
C PRO A 42 -3.30 4.24 3.31
N SER A 43 -2.11 4.58 2.81
CA SER A 43 -1.23 5.59 3.42
C SER A 43 -1.86 6.99 3.39
N SER A 44 -2.45 7.38 2.26
CA SER A 44 -3.17 8.65 2.12
C SER A 44 -4.41 8.70 3.00
N LEU A 45 -5.20 7.63 3.05
CA LEU A 45 -6.38 7.55 3.93
C LEU A 45 -5.99 7.66 5.40
N LEU A 46 -4.90 6.99 5.81
CA LEU A 46 -4.37 7.11 7.16
C LEU A 46 -3.93 8.54 7.48
N ALA A 47 -3.25 9.21 6.55
CA ALA A 47 -2.81 10.59 6.74
C ALA A 47 -4.01 11.54 6.91
N PHE A 48 -5.05 11.39 6.09
CA PHE A 48 -6.30 12.14 6.25
C PHE A 48 -7.02 11.85 7.57
N ALA A 49 -7.14 10.57 7.94
CA ALA A 49 -7.75 10.18 9.20
C ALA A 49 -6.98 10.72 10.41
N TYR A 50 -5.65 10.78 10.34
CA TYR A 50 -4.83 11.37 11.38
C TYR A 50 -5.03 12.88 11.49
N ILE A 51 -5.11 13.59 10.36
CA ILE A 51 -5.43 15.04 10.34
C ILE A 51 -6.83 15.30 10.93
N ALA A 52 -7.81 14.44 10.68
CA ALA A 52 -9.17 14.62 11.20
C ALA A 52 -9.30 14.39 12.73
N VAL A 53 -8.32 13.73 13.34
CA VAL A 53 -8.32 13.39 14.78
C VAL A 53 -7.32 14.25 15.58
N ALA A 54 -6.37 14.91 14.91
CA ALA A 54 -5.38 15.82 15.50
C ALA A 54 -5.94 17.24 15.69
#